data_AF-A0A0M8RJ66-F1
#
_entry.id   AF-A0A0M8RJ66-F1
#
_cell.length_a   1.000
_cell.length_b   1.000
_cell.length_c   1.000
_cell.angle_alpha   90.00
_cell.angle_beta   90.00
_cell.angle_gamma   90.00
#
_symmetry.space_group_name_H-M   'P 1'
#
loop_
_entity.id
_entity.type
_entity.pdbx_description
1 polymer ?
#
loop_
_entity_poly.entity_id
_entity_poly.type
_entity_poly.pdbx_seq_one_letter_code
_entity_poly.pdbx_strand_id
1 'polypeptide(L)' 'MASALAFRRGYAADRGMTTAEYAVGTLAACAAAAVLYKVLSGGAVEAALRSVIGKALGVDV' A
#
# COMPACT_ATOMS: atom_id res chain seq x y z
N MET A 1 19.19 -33.41 24.70
CA MET A 1 17.96 -33.53 23.89
C MET A 1 17.09 -32.26 23.92
N ALA A 2 16.82 -31.65 25.09
CA ALA A 2 16.04 -30.40 25.20
C ALA A 2 16.61 -29.18 24.42
N SER A 3 17.95 -29.05 24.36
CA SER A 3 18.62 -27.96 23.62
C SER A 3 18.37 -28.01 22.10
N ALA A 4 18.22 -29.21 21.52
CA ALA A 4 17.93 -29.37 20.09
C ALA A 4 16.49 -28.97 19.71
N LEU A 5 15.53 -29.11 20.64
CA LEU A 5 14.15 -28.64 20.46
C LEU A 5 14.06 -27.11 20.57
N ALA A 6 14.84 -26.48 21.45
CA ALA A 6 14.89 -25.02 21.57
C ALA A 6 15.45 -24.35 20.30
N PHE A 7 16.54 -24.90 19.73
CA PHE A 7 17.12 -24.41 18.47
C PHE A 7 16.15 -24.53 17.29
N ARG A 8 15.42 -25.65 17.19
CA ARG A 8 14.40 -25.87 16.15
C ARG A 8 13.23 -24.88 16.24
N ARG A 9 12.88 -24.42 17.45
CA ARG A 9 11.80 -23.46 17.67
C ARG A 9 12.19 -22.04 17.22
N GLY A 10 13.42 -21.61 17.50
CA GLY A 10 13.96 -20.33 17.02
C GLY A 10 14.04 -20.27 15.49
N TYR A 11 14.53 -21.33 14.85
CA TYR A 11 14.64 -21.40 13.38
C TYR A 11 13.28 -21.39 12.66
N ALA A 12 12.22 -21.93 13.27
CA ALA A 12 10.86 -21.86 12.75
C ALA A 12 10.23 -20.47 12.95
N ALA A 13 10.55 -19.79 14.05
CA ALA A 13 10.15 -18.42 14.31
C ALA A 13 10.87 -17.42 13.37
N ASP A 14 12.17 -17.59 13.13
CA ASP A 14 12.96 -16.78 12.18
C ASP A 14 12.52 -16.97 10.73
N ARG A 15 12.16 -18.20 10.32
CA ARG A 15 11.60 -18.44 8.97
C ARG A 15 10.20 -17.84 8.77
N GLY A 16 9.45 -17.65 9.86
CA GLY A 16 8.13 -17.02 9.86
C GLY A 16 8.17 -15.50 9.97
N MET A 17 9.18 -14.94 10.65
CA MET A 17 9.38 -13.49 10.77
C MET A 17 9.59 -12.85 9.40
N THR A 18 10.45 -13.41 8.54
CA THR A 18 10.70 -12.78 7.23
C THR A 18 9.47 -12.83 6.30
N THR A 19 8.70 -13.93 6.25
CA THR A 19 7.55 -14.02 5.32
C THR A 19 6.36 -13.15 5.74
N ALA A 20 6.05 -13.10 7.03
CA ALA A 20 4.94 -12.31 7.55
C ALA A 20 5.23 -10.80 7.45
N GLU A 21 6.46 -10.37 7.71
CA GLU A 21 6.88 -8.97 7.60
C GLU A 21 6.77 -8.45 6.16
N TYR A 22 7.22 -9.22 5.16
CA TYR A 22 7.06 -8.83 3.75
C TYR A 22 5.59 -8.77 3.31
N ALA A 23 4.77 -9.72 3.80
CA ALA A 23 3.33 -9.70 3.53
C ALA A 23 2.66 -8.46 4.12
N VAL A 24 2.95 -8.12 5.38
CA VAL A 24 2.43 -6.93 6.04
C VAL A 24 2.95 -5.64 5.39
N GLY A 25 4.22 -5.61 4.98
CA GLY A 25 4.79 -4.48 4.23
C GLY A 25 4.07 -4.23 2.90
N THR A 26 3.72 -5.29 2.17
CA THR A 26 2.93 -5.19 0.94
C THR A 26 1.50 -4.70 1.24
N LEU A 27 0.85 -5.21 2.28
CA LEU A 27 -0.48 -4.75 2.70
C LEU A 27 -0.47 -3.27 3.11
N ALA A 28 0.56 -2.82 3.81
CA ALA A 28 0.73 -1.41 4.18
C ALA A 28 0.87 -0.52 2.93
N ALA A 29 1.68 -0.93 1.95
CA ALA A 29 1.81 -0.21 0.68
C ALA A 29 0.49 -0.17 -0.10
N CYS A 30 -0.22 -1.30 -0.19
CA CYS A 30 -1.55 -1.37 -0.82
C CYS A 30 -2.57 -0.46 -0.12
N ALA A 31 -2.56 -0.40 1.22
CA ALA A 31 -3.44 0.48 1.97
C ALA A 31 -3.14 1.96 1.67
N ALA A 32 -1.86 2.35 1.65
CA ALA A 32 -1.47 3.70 1.27
C ALA A 32 -1.90 4.05 -0.17
N ALA A 33 -1.71 3.11 -1.11
CA ALA A 33 -2.17 3.26 -2.49
C ALA A 33 -3.69 3.40 -2.60
N ALA A 34 -4.46 2.65 -1.81
CA ALA A 34 -5.91 2.75 -1.77
C ALA A 34 -6.38 4.12 -1.26
N VAL A 35 -5.75 4.65 -0.21
CA VAL A 35 -6.03 6.01 0.28
C VAL A 35 -5.71 7.05 -0.79
N LEU A 36 -4.54 6.95 -1.44
CA LEU A 36 -4.16 7.86 -2.53
C LEU A 36 -5.16 7.79 -3.68
N TYR A 37 -5.59 6.60 -4.08
CA TYR A 37 -6.62 6.42 -5.11
C TYR A 37 -7.91 7.15 -4.73
N LYS A 38 -8.37 7.04 -3.48
CA LYS A 38 -9.56 7.75 -3.01
C LYS A 38 -9.40 9.26 -3.04
N VAL A 39 -8.20 9.79 -2.74
CA VAL A 39 -7.91 11.22 -2.86
C VAL A 39 -7.95 11.66 -4.33
N LEU A 40 -7.29 10.92 -5.22
CA LEU A 40 -7.22 11.24 -6.64
C LEU A 40 -8.57 11.11 -7.36
N SER A 41 -9.41 10.16 -6.94
CA SER A 41 -10.78 10.00 -7.42
C SER A 41 -11.78 10.88 -6.67
N GLY A 42 -11.33 11.77 -5.80
CA GLY A 42 -12.18 12.73 -5.09
C GLY A 42 -12.61 13.88 -6.01
N GLY A 43 -13.80 14.42 -5.76
CA GLY A 43 -14.39 15.46 -6.60
C GLY A 43 -13.53 16.72 -6.73
N ALA A 44 -12.74 17.08 -5.71
CA ALA A 44 -11.84 18.24 -5.78
C ALA A 44 -10.71 18.04 -6.80
N VAL A 45 -10.08 16.86 -6.83
CA VAL A 45 -9.01 16.55 -7.78
C VAL A 45 -9.58 16.42 -9.19
N GLU A 46 -10.73 15.75 -9.32
CA GLU A 46 -11.41 15.61 -10.60
C GLU A 46 -11.82 16.96 -11.18
N ALA A 47 -12.42 17.85 -10.38
CA ALA A 47 -12.81 19.19 -10.82
C ALA A 47 -11.59 20.04 -11.22
N ALA A 48 -10.49 19.97 -10.46
CA ALA A 48 -9.26 20.67 -10.81
C ALA A 48 -8.71 20.18 -12.16
N LEU A 49 -8.69 18.86 -12.37
CA LEU A 49 -8.21 18.27 -13.63
C LEU A 49 -9.11 18.65 -14.81
N ARG A 50 -10.44 18.57 -14.63
CA ARG A 50 -11.44 19.01 -15.61
C ARG A 50 -11.27 20.49 -15.96
N SER A 51 -11.02 21.35 -14.97
CA SER A 51 -10.80 22.78 -15.22
C SER A 51 -9.52 23.04 -16.03
N VAL A 52 -8.42 22.35 -15.72
CA VAL A 52 -7.16 22.47 -16.48
C VAL A 52 -7.35 21.99 -17.92
N ILE A 53 -8.00 20.85 -18.12
CA ILE A 53 -8.27 20.30 -19.45
C ILE A 53 -9.24 21.21 -20.22
N GLY A 54 -10.30 21.70 -19.58
CA GLY A 54 -11.26 22.63 -20.17
C GLY A 54 -10.59 23.91 -20.68
N LYS A 55 -9.72 24.53 -19.86
CA LYS A 55 -8.89 25.68 -20.28
C LYS A 55 -8.00 25.35 -21.48
N ALA A 56 -7.41 24.17 -21.52
CA ALA A 56 -6.56 23.76 -22.65
C ALA A 56 -7.37 23.52 -23.94
N LEU A 57 -8.63 23.13 -23.82
CA LEU A 57 -9.54 22.89 -24.95
C LEU A 57 -10.41 24.09 -25.32
N GLY A 58 -10.36 25.19 -24.56
CA GLY A 58 -11.20 26.37 -24.77
C GLY A 58 -12.68 26.15 -24.42
N VAL A 59 -12.97 25.17 -23.57
CA VAL A 59 -14.32 24.87 -23.08
C VAL A 59 -14.34 25.08 -21.57
N ASP A 60 -15.19 25.97 -21.09
CA ASP A 60 -15.42 26.15 -19.66
C ASP A 60 -16.33 25.03 -19.15
N VAL A 61 -15.77 24.20 -18.26
CA VAL A 61 -16.42 23.06 -17.57
C VAL A 61 -16.33 23.26 -16.07
#